data_AF-A0A4V2MCA2-F1
#
_entry.id   AF-A0A4V2MCA2-F1
#
_cell.length_a   1.000
_cell.length_b   1.000
_cell.length_c   1.000
_cell.angle_alpha   90.00
_cell.angle_beta   90.00
_cell.angle_gamma   90.00
#
_symmetry.space_group_name_H-M   'P 1'
#
loop_
_entity.id
_entity.type
_entity.pdbx_description
1 polymer ?
#
loop_
_entity_poly.entity_id
_entity_poly.type
_entity_poly.pdbx_seq_one_letter_code
_entity_poly.pdbx_strand_id
1 'polypeptide(L)'
;MNLVVGIGLRSGTPYRELRDLVASALDEAGGGTVRLVVTVVGRETEPGVQRLVASLNAELQTAPAEVLGRQPVPTPSEKVEELAVTLSVAEAGVLLTGAELVVPKRRSAAATVAIGRLPVAGAGPAKASRATTPAPGYAPAEREVVHRVISERRDVRRGFVREPIPDDVLVRVLEAAHRAPSVGLSQPWDFLLVRDVATRRKVHDLASVQRDAFAASLPPDRRQSFDGLKIEAILDTPLNIAVTCDAGRGGRHVLGRHADPRTTWFSVAIAIQNLWLAARAEGLGVGWVSFFEPAEVAAVLNLPAHIELVGYLCIGYVEAFAATPELVRTGWAARRPLAWAVHQEEWGQRGLPGVAPTSILDDAVQARQNAVQTNSQQLVRLIVGGDPAQYLEQPEALVVHMHSEKPAADFGVLWRPARTPVEAVELGVELARDLALQGVGEFDIQIVERSELADAMARGLRVGASACGVTTVE
;
A
#
# COMPACT_ATOMS: atom_id res chain seq x y z
N MET A 1 32.70 1.94 22.43
CA MET A 1 32.63 2.51 23.80
C MET A 1 31.22 3.03 24.03
N ASN A 2 30.57 2.73 25.16
CA ASN A 2 29.28 3.34 25.50
C ASN A 2 29.55 4.61 26.30
N LEU A 3 29.07 5.74 25.80
CA LEU A 3 29.35 7.06 26.36
C LEU A 3 28.11 7.70 26.96
N VAL A 4 28.34 8.48 28.00
CA VAL A 4 27.36 9.38 28.61
C VAL A 4 27.84 10.80 28.40
N VAL A 5 26.96 11.68 27.96
CA VAL A 5 27.25 13.11 27.80
C VAL A 5 26.48 13.87 28.87
N GLY A 6 27.18 14.47 29.83
CA GLY A 6 26.57 15.40 30.77
C GLY A 6 26.60 16.83 30.22
N ILE A 7 25.49 17.55 30.29
CA ILE A 7 25.34 18.90 29.72
C ILE A 7 24.77 19.86 30.75
N GLY A 8 25.51 20.95 31.02
CA GLY A 8 24.99 22.14 31.69
C GLY A 8 24.93 23.32 30.72
N LEU A 9 23.81 24.03 30.65
CA LEU A 9 23.61 25.12 29.67
C LEU A 9 22.76 26.26 30.22
N ARG A 10 22.88 27.44 29.61
CA ARG A 10 21.95 28.58 29.81
C ARG A 10 20.73 28.45 28.88
N SER A 11 19.62 29.07 29.27
CA SER A 11 18.43 29.16 28.40
C SER A 11 18.80 29.76 27.05
N GLY A 12 18.30 29.17 25.96
CA GLY A 12 18.51 29.71 24.62
C GLY A 12 19.92 29.48 24.04
N THR A 13 20.69 28.55 24.63
CA THR A 13 21.98 28.14 24.04
C THR A 13 21.79 27.61 22.61
N PRO A 14 22.49 28.14 21.59
CA PRO A 14 22.34 27.68 20.21
C PRO A 14 22.73 26.21 20.02
N TYR A 15 21.95 25.47 19.22
CA TYR A 15 22.25 24.08 18.88
C TYR A 15 23.65 23.89 18.29
N ARG A 16 24.10 24.81 17.43
CA ARG A 16 25.43 24.74 16.81
C ARG A 16 26.54 24.74 17.86
N GLU A 17 26.42 25.60 18.87
CA GLU A 17 27.40 25.69 19.96
C GLU A 17 27.45 24.39 20.77
N LEU A 18 26.29 23.83 21.11
CA LEU A 18 26.20 22.53 21.81
C LEU A 18 26.78 21.39 20.97
N ARG A 19 26.43 21.32 19.69
CA ARG A 19 26.91 20.29 18.77
C ARG A 19 28.43 20.34 18.64
N ASP A 20 29.00 21.51 18.43
CA ASP A 20 30.43 21.68 18.21
C ASP A 20 31.22 21.36 19.51
N LEU A 21 30.69 21.77 20.67
CA LEU A 21 31.28 21.45 21.98
C LEU A 21 31.23 19.93 22.27
N VAL A 22 30.10 19.27 21.99
CA VAL A 22 29.96 17.82 22.20
C VAL A 22 30.82 17.02 21.21
N ALA A 23 30.86 17.42 19.94
CA ALA A 23 31.70 16.76 18.94
C ALA A 23 33.17 16.78 19.34
N SER A 24 33.69 17.95 19.72
CA SER A 24 35.08 18.09 20.19
C SER A 24 35.37 17.24 21.43
N ALA A 25 34.43 17.16 22.38
CA ALA A 25 34.60 16.32 23.57
C ALA A 25 34.54 14.82 23.25
N LEU A 26 33.74 14.40 22.26
CA LEU A 26 33.67 13.01 21.81
C LEU A 26 34.91 12.57 21.04
N ASP A 27 35.51 13.47 20.26
CA ASP A 27 36.78 13.21 19.56
C ASP A 27 37.92 12.96 20.56
N GLU A 28 37.99 13.78 21.62
CA GLU A 28 38.97 13.62 22.71
C GLU A 28 38.75 12.30 23.49
N ALA A 29 37.50 11.87 23.65
CA ALA A 29 37.17 10.60 24.29
C ALA A 29 37.59 9.36 23.49
N GLY A 30 38.13 9.53 22.27
CA GLY A 30 38.52 8.45 21.36
C GLY A 30 37.34 7.84 20.59
N GLY A 31 36.22 8.57 20.49
CA GLY A 31 35.01 8.13 19.82
C GLY A 31 34.19 7.08 20.59
N GLY A 32 32.94 6.88 20.17
CA GLY A 32 32.03 5.93 20.80
C GLY A 32 30.57 6.23 20.50
N THR A 33 29.68 5.38 21.01
CA THR A 33 28.23 5.58 20.87
C THR A 33 27.72 6.26 22.14
N VAL A 34 27.22 7.49 22.00
CA VAL A 34 26.49 8.16 23.08
C VAL A 34 25.18 7.42 23.29
N ARG A 35 24.97 6.90 24.49
CA ARG A 35 23.73 6.19 24.87
C ARG A 35 22.78 7.07 25.63
N LEU A 36 23.34 7.98 26.42
CA LEU A 36 22.61 8.77 27.37
C LEU A 36 23.16 10.20 27.39
N VAL A 37 22.25 11.16 27.36
CA VAL A 37 22.52 12.57 27.62
C VAL A 37 21.87 12.91 28.96
N VAL A 38 22.64 13.51 29.87
CA VAL A 38 22.15 13.88 31.20
C VAL A 38 22.21 15.40 31.36
N THR A 39 21.13 16.01 31.83
CA THR A 39 21.10 17.43 32.19
C THR A 39 20.32 17.67 33.47
N VAL A 40 20.27 18.91 33.95
CA VAL A 40 19.49 19.29 35.13
C VAL A 40 18.01 19.45 34.76
N VAL A 41 17.10 19.11 35.68
CA VAL A 41 15.65 19.36 35.52
C VAL A 41 15.38 20.82 35.17
N GLY A 42 14.45 21.06 34.26
CA GLY A 42 14.09 22.37 33.71
C GLY A 42 14.86 22.73 32.43
N ARG A 43 15.70 21.84 31.90
CA ARG A 43 16.48 22.03 30.66
C ARG A 43 16.13 21.04 29.55
N GLU A 44 15.29 20.05 29.84
CA GLU A 44 14.84 19.03 28.91
C GLU A 44 14.11 19.60 27.70
N THR A 45 13.38 20.71 27.85
CA THR A 45 12.64 21.34 26.76
C THR A 45 13.45 22.34 25.95
N GLU A 46 14.73 22.56 26.27
CA GLU A 46 15.59 23.49 25.51
C GLU A 46 15.75 22.96 24.07
N PRO A 47 15.41 23.76 23.03
CA PRO A 47 15.46 23.29 21.64
C PRO A 47 16.84 22.76 21.22
N GLY A 48 17.90 23.34 21.77
CA GLY A 48 19.28 22.89 21.54
C GLY A 48 19.56 21.49 22.07
N VAL A 49 19.03 21.14 23.24
CA VAL A 49 19.19 19.81 23.87
C VAL A 49 18.37 18.77 23.12
N GLN A 50 17.09 19.05 22.85
CA GLN A 50 16.21 18.14 22.10
C GLN A 50 16.80 17.79 20.72
N ARG A 51 17.27 18.79 19.99
CA ARG A 51 17.90 18.59 18.67
C ARG A 51 19.21 17.81 18.75
N LEU A 52 20.02 18.04 19.78
CA LEU A 52 21.26 17.31 20.01
C LEU A 52 20.99 15.84 20.35
N VAL A 53 20.07 15.56 21.27
CA VAL A 53 19.68 14.19 21.65
C VAL A 53 19.19 13.41 20.43
N ALA A 54 18.31 14.01 19.63
CA ALA A 54 17.83 13.42 18.38
C ALA A 54 18.97 13.15 17.38
N SER A 55 19.93 14.09 17.24
CA SER A 55 21.08 13.92 16.33
C SER A 55 22.04 12.82 16.77
N LEU A 56 22.16 12.57 18.07
CA LEU A 56 23.00 11.52 18.66
C LEU A 56 22.29 10.17 18.77
N ASN A 57 20.98 10.13 18.53
CA ASN A 57 20.12 8.97 18.77
C ASN A 57 20.30 8.38 20.20
N ALA A 58 20.36 9.28 21.18
CA ALA A 58 20.58 8.96 22.59
C ALA A 58 19.29 9.14 23.41
N GLU A 59 19.22 8.54 24.59
CA GLU A 59 18.18 8.84 25.57
C GLU A 59 18.51 10.12 26.35
N LEU A 60 17.48 10.86 26.76
CA LEU A 60 17.63 12.04 27.62
C LEU A 60 17.17 11.71 29.03
N GLN A 61 18.04 11.95 30.02
CA GLN A 61 17.71 11.86 31.43
C GLN A 61 17.94 13.20 32.11
N THR A 62 17.08 13.54 33.06
CA THR A 62 17.25 14.72 33.91
C THR A 62 17.44 14.35 35.37
N ALA A 63 18.15 15.20 36.10
CA ALA A 63 18.35 15.04 37.54
C ALA A 63 18.15 16.37 38.28
N PRO A 64 17.54 16.37 39.48
CA PRO A 64 17.43 17.57 40.31
C PRO A 64 18.80 18.12 40.70
N ALA A 65 18.91 19.45 40.82
CA ALA A 65 20.16 20.14 41.17
C ALA A 65 20.76 19.64 42.50
N GLU A 66 19.94 19.31 43.48
CA GLU A 66 20.35 18.77 44.79
C GLU A 66 21.01 17.38 44.69
N VAL A 67 20.54 16.54 43.76
CA VAL A 67 21.07 15.20 43.53
C VAL A 67 22.42 15.28 42.80
N LEU A 68 22.52 16.20 41.84
CA LEU A 68 23.77 16.49 41.13
C LEU A 68 24.80 17.10 42.08
N GLY A 69 24.38 17.95 43.02
CA GLY A 69 25.25 18.60 44.00
C GLY A 69 25.95 17.66 44.98
N ARG A 70 25.44 16.44 45.16
CA ARG A 70 26.04 15.40 46.02
C ARG A 70 27.16 14.60 45.32
N GLN A 71 27.37 14.80 44.02
CA GLN A 71 28.39 14.06 43.28
C GLN A 71 29.78 14.69 43.50
N PRO A 72 30.82 13.89 43.77
CA PRO A 72 32.19 14.39 43.93
C PRO A 72 32.78 14.73 42.56
N VAL A 73 32.65 15.99 42.14
CA VAL A 73 33.10 16.45 40.81
C VAL A 73 34.58 16.87 40.83
N PRO A 74 35.40 16.43 39.86
CA PRO A 74 36.84 16.67 39.86
C PRO A 74 37.25 18.08 39.42
N THR A 75 36.34 18.85 38.82
CA THR A 75 36.60 20.24 38.44
C THR A 75 35.43 21.13 38.88
N PRO A 76 35.38 21.55 40.16
CA PRO A 76 34.32 22.44 40.64
C PRO A 76 34.39 23.79 39.90
N SER A 77 33.24 24.47 39.74
CA SER A 77 33.21 25.82 39.17
C SER A 77 32.98 26.86 40.26
N GLU A 78 33.96 27.74 40.51
CA GLU A 78 33.88 28.82 41.53
C GLU A 78 32.67 29.76 41.33
N LYS A 79 32.20 29.96 40.09
CA LYS A 79 31.02 30.81 39.78
C LYS A 79 29.64 30.19 40.08
N VAL A 80 29.59 28.96 40.61
CA VAL A 80 28.32 28.27 40.93
C VAL A 80 28.04 28.24 42.44
N GLU A 81 29.00 28.68 43.26
CA GLU A 81 28.90 28.71 44.73
C GLU A 81 27.84 29.70 45.25
N GLU A 82 27.58 30.79 44.52
CA GLU A 82 26.67 31.85 45.00
C GLU A 82 25.18 31.66 44.63
N LEU A 83 24.81 30.77 43.69
CA LEU A 83 23.42 30.70 43.18
C LEU A 83 22.86 29.31 42.87
N ALA A 84 23.60 28.20 42.98
CA ALA A 84 23.02 26.85 42.77
C ALA A 84 23.67 25.75 43.62
N VAL A 85 22.87 24.78 44.05
CA VAL A 85 23.22 23.65 44.93
C VAL A 85 24.18 22.62 44.27
N THR A 86 24.77 22.90 43.10
CA THR A 86 25.59 21.92 42.34
C THR A 86 26.89 22.52 41.80
N LEU A 87 28.03 21.92 42.14
CA LEU A 87 29.37 22.38 41.73
C LEU A 87 29.70 22.20 40.23
N SER A 88 28.99 21.32 39.50
CA SER A 88 29.14 21.09 38.05
C SER A 88 28.02 20.19 37.50
N VAL A 89 27.04 20.72 36.76
CA VAL A 89 25.94 19.92 36.18
C VAL A 89 26.45 18.88 35.18
N ALA A 90 27.44 19.24 34.35
CA ALA A 90 27.97 18.37 33.32
C ALA A 90 28.68 17.13 33.91
N GLU A 91 29.61 17.33 34.84
CA GLU A 91 30.35 16.20 35.45
C GLU A 91 29.49 15.41 36.43
N ALA A 92 28.66 16.10 37.23
CA ALA A 92 27.73 15.42 38.13
C ALA A 92 26.72 14.57 37.36
N GLY A 93 26.24 15.04 36.20
CA GLY A 93 25.33 14.30 35.35
C GLY A 93 25.96 13.00 34.82
N VAL A 94 27.25 13.05 34.49
CA VAL A 94 28.01 11.85 34.12
C VAL A 94 28.18 10.90 35.31
N LEU A 95 28.67 11.40 36.45
CA LEU A 95 28.99 10.59 37.62
C LEU A 95 27.74 9.93 38.23
N LEU A 96 26.59 10.60 38.18
CA LEU A 96 25.31 10.08 38.65
C LEU A 96 24.91 8.76 37.95
N THR A 97 25.36 8.55 36.72
CA THR A 97 25.07 7.31 35.96
C THR A 97 25.99 6.14 36.33
N GLY A 98 26.94 6.36 37.24
CA GLY A 98 27.99 5.39 37.56
C GLY A 98 29.08 5.28 36.49
N ALA A 99 29.11 6.20 35.52
CA ALA A 99 30.14 6.24 34.48
C ALA A 99 31.48 6.77 35.02
N GLU A 100 32.57 6.20 34.53
CA GLU A 100 33.93 6.73 34.71
C GLU A 100 34.09 7.99 33.86
N LEU A 101 34.48 9.11 34.46
CA LEU A 101 34.71 10.35 33.72
C LEU A 101 35.94 10.22 32.82
N VAL A 102 35.76 10.35 31.49
CA VAL A 102 36.84 10.24 30.49
C VAL A 102 37.28 11.61 29.99
N VAL A 103 36.33 12.51 29.75
CA VAL A 103 36.62 13.89 29.40
C VAL A 103 36.03 14.79 30.48
N PRO A 104 36.89 15.50 31.25
CA PRO A 104 36.42 16.43 32.26
C PRO A 104 35.75 17.64 31.62
N LYS A 105 35.06 18.44 32.43
CA LYS A 105 34.24 19.55 31.95
C LYS A 105 34.96 20.43 30.92
N ARG A 106 34.38 20.52 29.73
CA ARG A 106 34.69 21.50 28.68
C ARG A 106 33.65 22.60 28.73
N ARG A 107 34.04 23.83 28.41
CA ARG A 107 33.15 24.99 28.42
C ARG A 107 33.14 25.69 27.06
N SER A 108 31.96 26.14 26.66
CA SER A 108 31.77 27.16 25.64
C SER A 108 31.30 28.46 26.32
N ALA A 109 30.77 29.41 25.53
CA ALA A 109 30.27 30.68 26.03
C ALA A 109 29.00 30.51 26.89
N ALA A 110 28.13 29.57 26.52
CA ALA A 110 26.82 29.35 27.14
C ALA A 110 26.57 27.91 27.65
N ALA A 111 27.49 26.96 27.40
CA ALA A 111 27.34 25.57 27.84
C ALA A 111 28.62 24.95 28.41
N THR A 112 28.43 23.82 29.08
CA THR A 112 29.45 22.94 29.63
C THR A 112 29.09 21.49 29.30
N VAL A 113 30.10 20.70 28.94
CA VAL A 113 29.94 19.29 28.58
C VAL A 113 31.00 18.46 29.28
N ALA A 114 30.64 17.26 29.70
CA ALA A 114 31.56 16.25 30.19
C ALA A 114 31.20 14.89 29.58
N ILE A 115 32.19 14.01 29.41
CA ILE A 115 32.00 12.69 28.81
C ILE A 115 32.40 11.61 29.81
N GLY A 116 31.50 10.68 30.06
CA GLY A 116 31.79 9.46 30.82
C GLY A 116 31.75 8.21 29.96
N ARG A 117 32.51 7.21 30.38
CA ARG A 117 32.47 5.84 29.91
C ARG A 117 31.72 5.01 30.94
N LEU A 118 30.61 4.40 30.53
CA LEU A 118 29.92 3.46 31.40
C LEU A 118 30.84 2.25 31.67
N PRO A 119 31.03 1.83 32.93
CA PRO A 119 31.83 0.65 33.24
C PRO A 119 31.28 -0.56 32.50
N VAL A 120 32.17 -1.33 31.90
CA VAL A 120 31.82 -2.61 31.29
C VAL A 120 31.58 -3.57 32.45
N ALA A 121 30.31 -3.81 32.81
CA ALA A 121 29.97 -4.86 33.76
C ALA A 121 30.65 -6.18 33.35
N GLY A 122 31.39 -6.80 34.27
CA GLY A 122 32.18 -8.00 34.04
C GLY A 122 31.37 -9.11 33.37
N ALA A 123 31.95 -9.73 32.33
CA ALA A 123 31.46 -10.92 31.63
C ALA A 123 29.93 -11.17 31.67
N GLY A 124 29.14 -10.14 31.38
CA GLY A 124 27.86 -10.32 30.71
C GLY A 124 28.15 -10.78 29.27
N PRO A 125 27.29 -11.60 28.64
CA PRO A 125 27.65 -12.31 27.43
C PRO A 125 28.27 -11.33 26.43
N ALA A 126 29.40 -11.73 25.83
CA ALA A 126 30.05 -11.05 24.71
C ALA A 126 28.99 -10.33 23.90
N LYS A 127 29.19 -9.05 23.51
CA LYS A 127 28.24 -8.35 22.61
C LYS A 127 27.80 -9.39 21.61
N ALA A 128 26.60 -9.92 21.79
CA ALA A 128 25.89 -10.51 20.70
C ALA A 128 25.98 -9.38 19.69
N SER A 129 26.55 -9.65 18.50
CA SER A 129 26.08 -9.00 17.28
C SER A 129 24.66 -8.60 17.61
N ARG A 130 24.39 -7.29 17.86
CA ARG A 130 23.17 -6.87 18.58
C ARG A 130 22.10 -7.55 17.79
N ALA A 131 21.58 -8.67 18.30
CA ALA A 131 20.88 -9.59 17.46
C ALA A 131 19.69 -8.74 17.14
N THR A 132 19.65 -8.21 15.92
CA THR A 132 18.69 -7.20 15.52
C THR A 132 17.42 -7.99 15.54
N THR A 133 16.81 -7.99 16.72
CA THR A 133 15.67 -8.81 17.01
C THR A 133 14.62 -8.09 16.20
N PRO A 134 14.01 -8.78 15.22
CA PRO A 134 12.98 -8.16 14.42
C PRO A 134 11.96 -7.49 15.34
N ALA A 135 11.41 -6.35 14.92
CA ALA A 135 10.33 -5.73 15.66
C ALA A 135 9.24 -6.81 15.91
N PRO A 136 8.73 -6.94 17.15
CA PRO A 136 7.73 -7.95 17.43
C PRO A 136 6.50 -7.68 16.56
N GLY A 137 5.96 -8.72 15.95
CA GLY A 137 4.63 -8.66 15.35
C GLY A 137 3.54 -8.62 16.42
N TYR A 138 2.31 -8.32 16.00
CA TYR A 138 1.11 -8.47 16.83
C TYR A 138 0.93 -9.91 17.34
N ALA A 139 0.15 -10.07 18.40
CA ALA A 139 -0.16 -11.38 18.96
C ALA A 139 -0.82 -12.30 17.91
N PRO A 140 -0.67 -13.63 18.00
CA PRO A 140 -1.27 -14.56 17.04
C PRO A 140 -2.76 -14.33 16.76
N ALA A 141 -3.56 -14.09 17.81
CA ALA A 141 -5.00 -13.84 17.67
C ALA A 141 -5.31 -12.53 16.90
N GLU A 142 -4.53 -11.47 17.12
CA GLU A 142 -4.68 -10.20 16.42
C GLU A 142 -4.32 -10.33 14.94
N ARG A 143 -3.24 -11.07 14.63
CA ARG A 143 -2.86 -11.40 13.25
C ARG A 143 -3.93 -12.23 12.55
N GLU A 144 -4.53 -13.18 13.25
CA GLU A 144 -5.64 -13.99 12.73
C GLU A 144 -6.84 -13.11 12.35
N VAL A 145 -7.20 -12.14 13.21
CA VAL A 145 -8.28 -11.17 12.90
C VAL A 145 -7.96 -10.40 11.62
N VAL A 146 -6.73 -9.92 11.44
CA VAL A 146 -6.31 -9.24 10.20
C VAL A 146 -6.51 -10.14 8.97
N HIS A 147 -6.03 -11.39 9.01
CA HIS A 147 -6.18 -12.33 7.90
C HIS A 147 -7.64 -12.69 7.63
N ARG A 148 -8.46 -12.81 8.67
CA ARG A 148 -9.90 -13.06 8.56
C ARG A 148 -10.61 -11.91 7.89
N VAL A 149 -10.39 -10.66 8.33
CA VAL A 149 -11.03 -9.49 7.69
C VAL A 149 -10.62 -9.36 6.21
N ILE A 150 -9.35 -9.59 5.88
CA ILE A 150 -8.85 -9.56 4.49
C ILE A 150 -9.49 -10.65 3.62
N SER A 151 -9.67 -11.87 4.15
CA SER A 151 -10.20 -13.01 3.41
C SER A 151 -11.72 -13.06 3.35
N GLU A 152 -12.41 -12.55 4.36
CA GLU A 152 -13.86 -12.59 4.50
C GLU A 152 -14.56 -11.34 3.97
N ARG A 153 -13.86 -10.20 3.79
CA ARG A 153 -14.48 -9.01 3.15
C ARG A 153 -15.03 -9.35 1.77
N ARG A 154 -16.18 -8.79 1.42
CA ARG A 154 -16.82 -8.98 0.11
C ARG A 154 -17.13 -7.64 -0.50
N ASP A 155 -17.19 -7.66 -1.83
CA ASP A 155 -17.81 -6.60 -2.59
C ASP A 155 -19.31 -6.91 -2.67
N VAL A 156 -20.10 -6.20 -1.88
CA VAL A 156 -21.49 -6.54 -1.58
C VAL A 156 -22.44 -5.74 -2.46
N ARG A 157 -23.35 -6.44 -3.15
CA ARG A 157 -24.36 -5.83 -4.06
C ARG A 157 -25.80 -6.18 -3.68
N ARG A 158 -25.99 -7.07 -2.70
CA ARG A 158 -27.29 -7.61 -2.27
C ARG A 158 -27.33 -7.74 -0.75
N GLY A 159 -28.54 -7.73 -0.19
CA GLY A 159 -28.75 -7.97 1.24
C GLY A 159 -28.34 -6.81 2.14
N PHE A 160 -28.29 -5.58 1.62
CA PHE A 160 -28.17 -4.39 2.46
C PHE A 160 -29.47 -4.15 3.21
N VAL A 161 -29.36 -3.84 4.49
CA VAL A 161 -30.51 -3.46 5.32
C VAL A 161 -30.64 -1.94 5.38
N ARG A 162 -31.86 -1.45 5.67
CA ARG A 162 -32.17 -0.02 5.69
C ARG A 162 -31.68 0.74 6.92
N GLU A 163 -31.09 0.04 7.89
CA GLU A 163 -30.60 0.65 9.12
C GLU A 163 -29.53 1.71 8.80
N PRO A 164 -29.66 2.94 9.32
CA PRO A 164 -28.66 3.97 9.10
C PRO A 164 -27.35 3.61 9.80
N ILE A 165 -26.23 4.01 9.19
CA ILE A 165 -24.91 3.85 9.83
C ILE A 165 -24.76 4.93 10.90
N PRO A 166 -24.51 4.58 12.17
CA PRO A 166 -24.21 5.56 13.21
C PRO A 166 -22.99 6.42 12.83
N ASP A 167 -23.03 7.72 13.17
CA ASP A 167 -21.97 8.65 12.78
C ASP A 167 -20.61 8.28 13.39
N ASP A 168 -20.58 7.74 14.62
CA ASP A 168 -19.34 7.30 15.27
C ASP A 168 -18.70 6.09 14.57
N VAL A 169 -19.52 5.15 14.08
CA VAL A 169 -19.07 4.02 13.25
C VAL A 169 -18.50 4.54 11.93
N LEU A 170 -19.22 5.45 11.27
CA LEU A 170 -18.78 6.03 10.00
C LEU A 170 -17.46 6.81 10.16
N VAL A 171 -17.30 7.55 11.26
CA VAL A 171 -16.04 8.25 11.57
C VAL A 171 -14.89 7.25 11.71
N ARG A 172 -15.05 6.14 12.45
CA ARG A 172 -13.99 5.11 12.56
C ARG A 172 -13.59 4.53 11.20
N VAL A 173 -14.56 4.30 10.33
CA VAL A 173 -14.34 3.80 8.96
C VAL A 173 -13.57 4.83 8.10
N LEU A 174 -13.95 6.10 8.15
CA LEU A 174 -13.27 7.18 7.43
C LEU A 174 -11.86 7.47 7.99
N GLU A 175 -11.68 7.39 9.32
CA GLU A 175 -10.36 7.49 9.95
C GLU A 175 -9.43 6.38 9.48
N ALA A 176 -9.92 5.15 9.35
CA ALA A 176 -9.12 4.05 8.82
C ALA A 176 -8.67 4.32 7.37
N ALA A 177 -9.58 4.86 6.54
CA ALA A 177 -9.25 5.31 5.19
C ALA A 177 -8.16 6.39 5.21
N HIS A 178 -8.28 7.38 6.10
CA HIS A 178 -7.35 8.50 6.23
C HIS A 178 -5.96 8.10 6.74
N ARG A 179 -5.84 6.96 7.43
CA ARG A 179 -4.56 6.36 7.86
C ARG A 179 -3.79 5.63 6.74
N ALA A 180 -4.32 5.58 5.52
CA ALA A 180 -3.61 4.98 4.40
C ALA A 180 -2.29 5.71 4.09
N PRO A 181 -1.26 4.99 3.61
CA PRO A 181 -0.09 5.65 3.05
C PRO A 181 -0.47 6.45 1.81
N SER A 182 0.28 7.51 1.53
CA SER A 182 0.15 8.29 0.31
C SER A 182 1.50 8.77 -0.18
N VAL A 183 1.62 8.93 -1.51
CA VAL A 183 2.82 9.48 -2.12
C VAL A 183 3.16 10.82 -1.48
N GLY A 184 4.36 10.92 -0.89
CA GLY A 184 4.84 12.12 -0.22
C GLY A 184 3.94 12.65 0.90
N LEU A 185 3.14 11.79 1.55
CA LEU A 185 2.11 12.19 2.53
C LEU A 185 1.11 13.22 1.94
N SER A 186 0.85 13.16 0.62
CA SER A 186 -0.02 14.13 -0.06
C SER A 186 -1.49 14.03 0.34
N GLN A 187 -1.94 12.87 0.82
CA GLN A 187 -3.34 12.61 1.21
C GLN A 187 -4.35 13.17 0.19
N PRO A 188 -4.28 12.76 -1.10
CA PRO A 188 -5.00 13.41 -2.20
C PRO A 188 -6.51 13.11 -2.21
N TRP A 189 -7.00 12.29 -1.29
CA TRP A 189 -8.38 11.86 -1.23
C TRP A 189 -9.31 12.88 -0.57
N ASP A 190 -10.55 12.92 -1.05
CA ASP A 190 -11.70 13.46 -0.31
C ASP A 190 -12.86 12.43 -0.37
N PHE A 191 -13.76 12.48 0.62
CA PHE A 191 -14.87 11.54 0.77
C PHE A 191 -16.20 12.28 0.80
N LEU A 192 -16.92 12.28 -0.33
CA LEU A 192 -18.23 12.92 -0.43
C LEU A 192 -19.35 11.94 -0.03
N LEU A 193 -20.02 12.22 1.08
CA LEU A 193 -21.12 11.42 1.62
C LEU A 193 -22.44 11.75 0.92
N VAL A 194 -23.00 10.81 0.16
CA VAL A 194 -24.23 10.99 -0.63
C VAL A 194 -25.37 10.19 -0.01
N ARG A 195 -26.25 10.88 0.73
CA ARG A 195 -27.46 10.28 1.36
C ARG A 195 -28.73 10.53 0.55
N ASP A 196 -28.79 11.69 -0.11
CA ASP A 196 -29.96 12.13 -0.88
C ASP A 196 -30.34 11.12 -1.97
N VAL A 197 -31.57 10.62 -1.91
CA VAL A 197 -32.09 9.61 -2.83
C VAL A 197 -32.20 10.18 -4.25
N ALA A 198 -32.49 11.46 -4.42
CA ALA A 198 -32.63 12.06 -5.75
C ALA A 198 -31.28 12.07 -6.48
N THR A 199 -30.20 12.47 -5.80
CA THR A 199 -28.83 12.38 -6.30
C THR A 199 -28.44 10.93 -6.62
N ARG A 200 -28.73 10.00 -5.72
CA ARG A 200 -28.41 8.57 -5.93
C ARG A 200 -29.16 7.94 -7.10
N ARG A 201 -30.41 8.33 -7.35
CA ARG A 201 -31.18 7.90 -8.54
C ARG A 201 -30.48 8.32 -9.83
N LYS A 202 -30.00 9.56 -9.93
CA LYS A 202 -29.25 10.02 -11.10
C LYS A 202 -28.01 9.16 -11.36
N VAL A 203 -27.25 8.82 -10.32
CA VAL A 203 -26.07 7.94 -10.46
C VAL A 203 -26.47 6.51 -10.83
N HIS A 204 -27.55 5.99 -10.24
CA HIS A 204 -28.10 4.67 -10.59
C HIS A 204 -28.54 4.59 -12.06
N ASP A 205 -29.10 5.67 -12.61
CA ASP A 205 -29.55 5.70 -14.00
C ASP A 205 -28.35 5.63 -14.95
N LEU A 206 -27.26 6.34 -14.64
CA LEU A 206 -25.98 6.18 -15.36
C LEU A 206 -25.47 4.72 -15.27
N ALA A 207 -25.53 4.13 -14.07
CA ALA A 207 -25.15 2.73 -13.85
C ALA A 207 -25.95 1.75 -14.71
N SER A 208 -27.24 2.02 -14.89
CA SER A 208 -28.16 1.20 -15.68
C SER A 208 -27.84 1.27 -17.17
N VAL A 209 -27.56 2.48 -17.69
CA VAL A 209 -27.18 2.68 -19.11
C VAL A 209 -25.92 1.91 -19.45
N GLN A 210 -24.86 2.02 -18.64
CA GLN A 210 -23.60 1.33 -18.92
C GLN A 210 -23.74 -0.19 -18.74
N ARG A 211 -24.58 -0.65 -17.81
CA ARG A 211 -24.89 -2.07 -17.67
C ARG A 211 -25.50 -2.61 -18.96
N ASP A 212 -26.48 -1.91 -19.51
CA ASP A 212 -27.16 -2.33 -20.74
C ASP A 212 -26.21 -2.32 -21.94
N ALA A 213 -25.32 -1.32 -22.04
CA ALA A 213 -24.28 -1.25 -23.06
C ALA A 213 -23.29 -2.43 -22.94
N PHE A 214 -22.77 -2.70 -21.75
CA PHE A 214 -21.89 -3.86 -21.51
C PHE A 214 -22.60 -5.17 -21.81
N ALA A 215 -23.86 -5.30 -21.44
CA ALA A 215 -24.63 -6.51 -21.72
C ALA A 215 -24.80 -6.71 -23.24
N ALA A 216 -24.98 -5.63 -24.01
CA ALA A 216 -25.09 -5.69 -25.47
C ALA A 216 -23.78 -6.07 -26.17
N SER A 217 -22.62 -5.82 -25.54
CA SER A 217 -21.30 -6.19 -26.08
C SER A 217 -20.90 -7.64 -25.79
N LEU A 218 -21.69 -8.41 -25.05
CA LEU A 218 -21.35 -9.78 -24.67
C LEU A 218 -21.87 -10.80 -25.71
N PRO A 219 -21.11 -11.88 -25.97
CA PRO A 219 -21.62 -13.06 -26.66
C PRO A 219 -22.86 -13.66 -25.96
N PRO A 220 -23.77 -14.34 -26.68
CA PRO A 220 -25.06 -14.79 -26.14
C PRO A 220 -25.01 -15.59 -24.84
N ASP A 221 -24.02 -16.47 -24.70
CA ASP A 221 -23.80 -17.32 -23.54
C ASP A 221 -23.22 -16.57 -22.34
N ARG A 222 -22.29 -15.63 -22.57
CA ARG A 222 -21.82 -14.68 -21.55
C ARG A 222 -22.95 -13.75 -21.12
N ARG A 223 -23.78 -13.29 -22.06
CA ARG A 223 -24.94 -12.44 -21.78
C ARG A 223 -25.93 -13.15 -20.85
N GLN A 224 -26.28 -14.40 -21.14
CA GLN A 224 -27.15 -15.20 -20.28
C GLN A 224 -26.61 -15.31 -18.84
N SER A 225 -25.30 -15.51 -18.69
CA SER A 225 -24.64 -15.57 -17.38
C SER A 225 -24.63 -14.22 -16.66
N PHE A 226 -24.51 -13.12 -17.42
CA PHE A 226 -24.46 -11.76 -16.90
C PHE A 226 -25.82 -11.26 -16.39
N ASP A 227 -26.93 -11.61 -17.05
CA ASP A 227 -28.27 -11.11 -16.71
C ASP A 227 -28.71 -11.43 -15.26
N GLY A 228 -28.15 -12.49 -14.65
CA GLY A 228 -28.38 -12.83 -13.23
C GLY A 228 -27.54 -12.05 -12.22
N LEU A 229 -26.51 -11.32 -12.68
CA LEU A 229 -25.58 -10.60 -11.83
C LEU A 229 -26.11 -9.21 -11.49
N LYS A 230 -25.93 -8.81 -10.24
CA LYS A 230 -26.19 -7.44 -9.81
C LYS A 230 -24.87 -6.69 -9.72
N ILE A 231 -24.81 -5.56 -10.40
CA ILE A 231 -23.58 -4.76 -10.61
C ILE A 231 -23.43 -3.59 -9.64
N GLU A 232 -24.50 -3.22 -8.93
CA GLU A 232 -24.54 -2.06 -8.05
C GLU A 232 -25.51 -2.25 -6.87
N ALA A 233 -25.50 -1.32 -5.91
CA ALA A 233 -26.45 -1.27 -4.78
C ALA A 233 -26.70 0.19 -4.34
N ILE A 234 -26.70 1.11 -5.30
CA ILE A 234 -26.75 2.57 -5.09
C ILE A 234 -28.02 2.95 -4.35
N LEU A 235 -29.15 2.36 -4.74
CA LEU A 235 -30.46 2.66 -4.13
C LEU A 235 -30.81 1.76 -2.94
N ASP A 236 -30.14 0.61 -2.77
CA ASP A 236 -30.39 -0.30 -1.65
C ASP A 236 -29.64 0.08 -0.37
N THR A 237 -28.60 0.89 -0.50
CA THR A 237 -27.78 1.32 0.64
C THR A 237 -28.34 2.58 1.30
N PRO A 238 -28.12 2.79 2.60
CA PRO A 238 -28.46 4.05 3.25
C PRO A 238 -27.52 5.21 2.88
N LEU A 239 -26.29 4.89 2.45
CA LEU A 239 -25.23 5.86 2.16
C LEU A 239 -24.40 5.40 0.95
N ASN A 240 -24.10 6.34 0.05
CA ASN A 240 -23.00 6.21 -0.90
C ASN A 240 -21.83 7.13 -0.52
N ILE A 241 -20.62 6.75 -0.89
CA ILE A 241 -19.42 7.57 -0.73
C ILE A 241 -18.75 7.69 -2.10
N ALA A 242 -18.72 8.90 -2.65
CA ALA A 242 -17.87 9.22 -3.78
C ALA A 242 -16.47 9.57 -3.25
N VAL A 243 -15.49 8.74 -3.56
CA VAL A 243 -14.09 8.92 -3.17
C VAL A 243 -13.34 9.52 -4.34
N THR A 244 -12.75 10.69 -4.11
CA THR A 244 -12.16 11.51 -5.17
C THR A 244 -10.65 11.66 -5.02
N CYS A 245 -10.00 12.20 -6.04
CA CYS A 245 -8.58 12.53 -6.07
C CYS A 245 -8.40 14.00 -6.47
N ASP A 246 -7.69 14.75 -5.64
CA ASP A 246 -7.09 16.04 -5.97
C ASP A 246 -5.62 15.81 -6.35
N ALA A 247 -5.35 15.64 -7.64
CA ALA A 247 -4.00 15.38 -8.14
C ALA A 247 -3.03 16.55 -7.87
N GLY A 248 -3.56 17.77 -7.65
CA GLY A 248 -2.78 18.98 -7.35
C GLY A 248 -2.42 19.13 -5.87
N ARG A 249 -3.03 18.36 -4.96
CA ARG A 249 -2.81 18.45 -3.52
C ARG A 249 -1.33 18.34 -3.14
N GLY A 250 -0.91 19.13 -2.17
CA GLY A 250 0.50 19.21 -1.73
C GLY A 250 1.41 20.06 -2.63
N GLY A 251 0.89 20.66 -3.71
CA GLY A 251 1.64 21.58 -4.57
C GLY A 251 2.77 20.90 -5.35
N ARG A 252 3.68 21.66 -5.97
CA ARG A 252 4.64 21.13 -6.96
C ARG A 252 5.60 20.04 -6.45
N HIS A 253 5.95 20.04 -5.16
CA HIS A 253 7.10 19.30 -4.61
C HIS A 253 6.73 18.09 -3.76
N VAL A 254 5.64 17.39 -4.10
CA VAL A 254 5.26 16.14 -3.44
C VAL A 254 6.29 15.04 -3.73
N LEU A 255 6.91 14.53 -2.66
CA LEU A 255 7.93 13.48 -2.73
C LEU A 255 7.36 12.21 -3.37
N GLY A 256 8.05 11.67 -4.38
CA GLY A 256 7.65 10.44 -5.08
C GLY A 256 6.65 10.63 -6.22
N ARG A 257 6.04 11.83 -6.38
CA ARG A 257 5.07 12.07 -7.47
C ARG A 257 5.71 12.51 -8.80
N HIS A 258 6.94 13.04 -8.75
CA HIS A 258 7.56 13.67 -9.92
C HIS A 258 7.67 12.75 -11.15
N ALA A 259 8.08 11.50 -10.96
CA ALA A 259 8.29 10.55 -12.05
C ALA A 259 6.99 9.88 -12.52
N ASP A 260 6.03 9.68 -11.62
CA ASP A 260 4.74 9.07 -11.94
C ASP A 260 3.61 9.77 -11.18
N PRO A 261 2.88 10.68 -11.86
CA PRO A 261 1.73 11.35 -11.26
C PRO A 261 0.64 10.39 -10.80
N ARG A 262 0.49 9.20 -11.42
CA ARG A 262 -0.57 8.23 -11.12
C ARG A 262 -0.56 7.74 -9.67
N THR A 263 0.58 7.91 -8.98
CA THR A 263 0.76 7.60 -7.57
C THR A 263 -0.26 8.28 -6.64
N THR A 264 -0.85 9.42 -7.02
CA THR A 264 -1.94 10.03 -6.25
C THR A 264 -3.22 9.19 -6.30
N TRP A 265 -3.65 8.73 -7.47
CA TRP A 265 -4.80 7.82 -7.62
C TRP A 265 -4.55 6.48 -6.91
N PHE A 266 -3.33 5.93 -6.96
CA PHE A 266 -2.97 4.73 -6.21
C PHE A 266 -3.08 4.95 -4.69
N SER A 267 -2.71 6.14 -4.21
CA SER A 267 -2.88 6.51 -2.80
C SER A 267 -4.36 6.48 -2.41
N VAL A 268 -5.26 7.00 -3.27
CA VAL A 268 -6.72 6.94 -3.04
C VAL A 268 -7.23 5.48 -3.04
N ALA A 269 -6.77 4.63 -3.95
CA ALA A 269 -7.15 3.22 -3.98
C ALA A 269 -6.78 2.47 -2.68
N ILE A 270 -5.61 2.79 -2.08
CA ILE A 270 -5.21 2.22 -0.78
C ILE A 270 -6.10 2.74 0.35
N ALA A 271 -6.49 4.02 0.32
CA ALA A 271 -7.46 4.57 1.27
C ALA A 271 -8.82 3.87 1.19
N ILE A 272 -9.32 3.59 -0.02
CA ILE A 272 -10.55 2.80 -0.23
C ILE A 272 -10.39 1.39 0.33
N GLN A 273 -9.23 0.76 0.13
CA GLN A 273 -8.98 -0.59 0.66
C GLN A 273 -8.99 -0.62 2.20
N ASN A 274 -8.42 0.39 2.88
CA ASN A 274 -8.51 0.53 4.33
C ASN A 274 -9.96 0.74 4.80
N LEU A 275 -10.71 1.61 4.12
CA LEU A 275 -12.14 1.84 4.36
C LEU A 275 -12.91 0.51 4.32
N TRP A 276 -12.65 -0.30 3.29
CA TRP A 276 -13.33 -1.58 3.08
C TRP A 276 -13.05 -2.59 4.20
N LEU A 277 -11.81 -2.66 4.68
CA LEU A 277 -11.42 -3.54 5.78
C LEU A 277 -12.04 -3.10 7.11
N ALA A 278 -12.01 -1.80 7.40
CA ALA A 278 -12.64 -1.25 8.60
C ALA A 278 -14.16 -1.44 8.57
N ALA A 279 -14.80 -1.18 7.44
CA ALA A 279 -16.23 -1.44 7.25
C ALA A 279 -16.59 -2.91 7.53
N ARG A 280 -15.80 -3.87 7.00
CA ARG A 280 -16.02 -5.30 7.27
C ARG A 280 -15.90 -5.63 8.76
N ALA A 281 -14.99 -4.98 9.49
CA ALA A 281 -14.81 -5.18 10.93
C ALA A 281 -16.01 -4.62 11.74
N GLU A 282 -16.63 -3.53 11.28
CA GLU A 282 -17.83 -2.91 11.86
C GLU A 282 -19.15 -3.59 11.42
N GLY A 283 -19.08 -4.67 10.63
CA GLY A 283 -20.27 -5.37 10.13
C GLY A 283 -20.94 -4.70 8.93
N LEU A 284 -20.28 -3.72 8.30
CA LEU A 284 -20.76 -3.02 7.12
C LEU A 284 -20.31 -3.74 5.83
N GLY A 285 -21.24 -3.91 4.91
CA GLY A 285 -20.94 -4.23 3.52
C GLY A 285 -20.48 -2.99 2.77
N VAL A 286 -19.55 -3.19 1.83
CA VAL A 286 -19.16 -2.15 0.87
C VAL A 286 -19.23 -2.75 -0.53
N GLY A 287 -19.81 -2.01 -1.45
CA GLY A 287 -19.89 -2.35 -2.88
C GLY A 287 -19.25 -1.28 -3.74
N TRP A 288 -18.29 -1.62 -4.60
CA TRP A 288 -17.71 -0.66 -5.55
C TRP A 288 -18.51 -0.67 -6.85
N VAL A 289 -18.96 0.50 -7.31
CA VAL A 289 -19.63 0.67 -8.60
C VAL A 289 -18.74 1.44 -9.57
N SER A 290 -18.57 0.90 -10.77
CA SER A 290 -17.79 1.50 -11.86
C SER A 290 -18.47 1.34 -13.23
N PHE A 291 -19.78 1.10 -13.25
CA PHE A 291 -20.57 1.00 -14.47
C PHE A 291 -21.03 2.38 -14.94
N PHE A 292 -20.13 3.33 -15.14
CA PHE A 292 -20.44 4.67 -15.66
C PHE A 292 -19.14 5.35 -16.04
N GLU A 293 -19.21 6.43 -16.83
CA GLU A 293 -18.06 7.28 -17.01
C GLU A 293 -17.84 8.17 -15.77
N PRO A 294 -16.62 8.23 -15.20
CA PRO A 294 -16.35 9.03 -14.01
C PRO A 294 -16.77 10.51 -14.13
N ALA A 295 -16.66 11.07 -15.35
CA ALA A 295 -17.04 12.45 -15.65
C ALA A 295 -18.55 12.71 -15.53
N GLU A 296 -19.40 11.72 -15.85
CA GLU A 296 -20.86 11.85 -15.74
C GLU A 296 -21.30 11.92 -14.28
N VAL A 297 -20.71 11.05 -13.44
CA VAL A 297 -20.95 11.07 -12.00
C VAL A 297 -20.39 12.36 -11.37
N ALA A 298 -19.21 12.82 -11.81
CA ALA A 298 -18.66 14.09 -11.37
C ALA A 298 -19.61 15.27 -11.67
N ALA A 299 -20.25 15.28 -12.84
CA ALA A 299 -21.25 16.28 -13.21
C ALA A 299 -22.51 16.19 -12.33
N VAL A 300 -23.03 14.99 -12.08
CA VAL A 300 -24.18 14.78 -11.17
C VAL A 300 -23.91 15.30 -9.77
N LEU A 301 -22.68 15.10 -9.28
CA LEU A 301 -22.23 15.52 -7.94
C LEU A 301 -21.72 16.97 -7.88
N ASN A 302 -21.69 17.68 -9.01
CA ASN A 302 -21.12 19.02 -9.13
C ASN A 302 -19.68 19.11 -8.60
N LEU A 303 -18.84 18.13 -8.92
CA LEU A 303 -17.44 18.15 -8.49
C LEU A 303 -16.69 19.30 -9.20
N PRO A 304 -15.74 19.97 -8.52
CA PRO A 304 -14.84 20.91 -9.18
C PRO A 304 -14.04 20.22 -10.30
N ALA A 305 -13.73 20.95 -11.37
CA ALA A 305 -13.09 20.37 -12.57
C ALA A 305 -11.71 19.73 -12.36
N HIS A 306 -11.03 20.03 -11.25
CA HIS A 306 -9.73 19.45 -10.89
C HIS A 306 -9.85 18.24 -9.95
N ILE A 307 -11.07 17.88 -9.54
CA ILE A 307 -11.36 16.78 -8.64
C ILE A 307 -11.89 15.62 -9.46
N GLU A 308 -11.16 14.50 -9.44
CA GLU A 308 -11.50 13.31 -10.22
C GLU A 308 -12.16 12.26 -9.33
N LEU A 309 -13.22 11.61 -9.84
CA LEU A 309 -13.81 10.48 -9.16
C LEU A 309 -12.91 9.24 -9.30
N VAL A 310 -12.52 8.63 -8.19
CA VAL A 310 -11.75 7.38 -8.19
C VAL A 310 -12.64 6.18 -7.92
N GLY A 311 -13.57 6.28 -6.96
CA GLY A 311 -14.49 5.18 -6.64
C GLY A 311 -15.82 5.68 -6.12
N TYR A 312 -16.90 4.98 -6.49
CA TYR A 312 -18.24 5.21 -5.94
C TYR A 312 -18.64 3.99 -5.12
N LEU A 313 -18.75 4.17 -3.81
CA LEU A 313 -18.96 3.09 -2.86
C LEU A 313 -20.40 3.10 -2.37
N CYS A 314 -21.05 1.94 -2.35
CA CYS A 314 -22.30 1.68 -1.64
C CYS A 314 -21.95 1.10 -0.27
N ILE A 315 -22.43 1.68 0.83
CA ILE A 315 -22.09 1.22 2.19
C ILE A 315 -23.33 1.14 3.08
N GLY A 316 -23.40 0.09 3.90
CA GLY A 316 -24.49 -0.14 4.85
C GLY A 316 -24.35 -1.47 5.57
N TYR A 317 -25.18 -1.69 6.59
CA TYR A 317 -25.29 -3.00 7.23
C TYR A 317 -25.86 -4.04 6.25
N VAL A 318 -25.50 -5.30 6.47
CA VAL A 318 -25.92 -6.41 5.62
C VAL A 318 -26.51 -7.55 6.44
N GLU A 319 -27.47 -8.27 5.86
CA GLU A 319 -28.09 -9.44 6.51
C GLU A 319 -27.08 -10.56 6.75
N ALA A 320 -26.17 -10.78 5.78
CA ALA A 320 -25.10 -11.77 5.87
C ALA A 320 -23.97 -11.45 4.89
N PHE A 321 -22.76 -11.90 5.21
CA PHE A 321 -21.63 -11.92 4.28
C PHE A 321 -21.51 -13.29 3.62
N ALA A 322 -21.42 -13.31 2.29
CA ALA A 322 -21.26 -14.56 1.57
C ALA A 322 -19.87 -15.19 1.79
N ALA A 323 -19.82 -16.52 1.93
CA ALA A 323 -18.60 -17.26 2.20
C ALA A 323 -17.53 -17.14 1.09
N THR A 324 -17.93 -16.92 -0.16
CA THR A 324 -17.02 -16.79 -1.33
C THR A 324 -17.47 -15.63 -2.24
N PRO A 325 -16.59 -15.09 -3.11
CA PRO A 325 -16.94 -13.99 -4.02
C PRO A 325 -18.12 -14.34 -4.94
N GLU A 326 -18.99 -13.38 -5.22
CA GLU A 326 -20.18 -13.60 -6.06
C GLU A 326 -19.83 -14.14 -7.44
N LEU A 327 -18.84 -13.53 -8.11
CA LEU A 327 -18.40 -13.96 -9.44
C LEU A 327 -17.84 -15.39 -9.48
N VAL A 328 -17.34 -15.91 -8.35
CA VAL A 328 -16.92 -17.32 -8.24
C VAL A 328 -18.13 -18.21 -8.05
N ARG A 329 -19.06 -17.83 -7.16
CA ARG A 329 -20.28 -18.61 -6.88
C ARG A 329 -21.18 -18.77 -8.10
N THR A 330 -21.26 -17.72 -8.92
CA THR A 330 -22.11 -17.71 -10.12
C THR A 330 -21.41 -18.31 -11.33
N GLY A 331 -20.15 -18.75 -11.20
CA GLY A 331 -19.37 -19.24 -12.33
C GLY A 331 -19.08 -18.15 -13.37
N TRP A 332 -18.98 -16.88 -12.98
CA TRP A 332 -18.56 -15.82 -13.91
C TRP A 332 -17.06 -15.85 -14.16
N ALA A 333 -16.27 -16.13 -13.11
CA ALA A 333 -14.82 -16.18 -13.13
C ALA A 333 -14.25 -17.13 -12.06
N ALA A 334 -13.10 -17.75 -12.36
CA ALA A 334 -12.32 -18.55 -11.42
C ALA A 334 -11.16 -17.76 -10.79
N ARG A 335 -10.73 -18.15 -9.59
CA ARG A 335 -9.53 -17.58 -8.95
C ARG A 335 -8.27 -18.18 -9.57
N ARG A 336 -7.28 -17.33 -9.85
CA ARG A 336 -5.92 -17.77 -10.17
C ARG A 336 -5.19 -18.24 -8.91
N PRO A 337 -4.41 -19.33 -8.97
CA PRO A 337 -3.47 -19.70 -7.91
C PRO A 337 -2.47 -18.58 -7.59
N LEU A 338 -2.08 -18.45 -6.31
CA LEU A 338 -1.11 -17.45 -5.87
C LEU A 338 0.25 -17.62 -6.57
N ALA A 339 0.70 -18.87 -6.77
CA ALA A 339 1.98 -19.18 -7.41
C ALA A 339 2.11 -18.55 -8.80
N TRP A 340 0.99 -18.36 -9.52
CA TRP A 340 0.99 -17.76 -10.85
C TRP A 340 1.18 -16.24 -10.85
N ALA A 341 1.13 -15.60 -9.69
CA ALA A 341 1.34 -14.17 -9.50
C ALA A 341 2.69 -13.86 -8.82
N VAL A 342 3.43 -14.89 -8.40
CA VAL A 342 4.74 -14.74 -7.72
C VAL A 342 5.84 -15.18 -8.68
N HIS A 343 6.79 -14.28 -8.91
CA HIS A 343 7.98 -14.53 -9.72
C HIS A 343 9.22 -14.30 -8.86
N GLN A 344 10.22 -15.18 -8.97
CA GLN A 344 11.47 -15.11 -8.21
C GLN A 344 12.55 -14.47 -9.06
N GLU A 345 13.03 -13.28 -8.66
CA GLU A 345 14.07 -12.48 -9.32
C GLU A 345 13.72 -11.96 -10.73
N GLU A 346 13.26 -12.84 -11.63
CA GLU A 346 12.97 -12.56 -13.02
C GLU A 346 11.52 -12.88 -13.37
N TRP A 347 10.92 -12.06 -14.24
CA TRP A 347 9.60 -12.37 -14.80
C TRP A 347 9.64 -13.73 -15.53
N GLY A 348 8.60 -14.54 -15.34
CA GLY A 348 8.54 -15.92 -15.86
C GLY A 348 9.02 -16.99 -14.87
N GLN A 349 9.88 -16.68 -13.89
CA GLN A 349 10.32 -17.61 -12.84
C GLN A 349 9.23 -17.81 -11.76
N ARG A 350 8.10 -18.41 -12.16
CA ARG A 350 6.87 -18.50 -11.35
C ARG A 350 7.02 -19.52 -10.22
N GLY A 351 6.61 -19.17 -9.01
CA GLY A 351 6.62 -20.13 -7.90
C GLY A 351 6.58 -19.47 -6.52
N LEU A 352 6.05 -20.19 -5.53
CA LEU A 352 6.08 -19.72 -4.15
C LEU A 352 7.51 -19.72 -3.60
N PRO A 353 7.82 -18.86 -2.62
CA PRO A 353 9.12 -18.88 -1.93
C PRO A 353 9.46 -20.29 -1.39
N GLY A 354 10.67 -20.76 -1.68
CA GLY A 354 11.18 -22.07 -1.25
C GLY A 354 10.72 -23.26 -2.11
N VAL A 355 9.96 -23.02 -3.19
CA VAL A 355 9.54 -24.04 -4.15
C VAL A 355 10.28 -23.82 -5.47
N ALA A 356 10.61 -24.91 -6.18
CA ALA A 356 11.18 -24.81 -7.52
C ALA A 356 10.21 -24.10 -8.48
N PRO A 357 10.70 -23.25 -9.41
CA PRO A 357 9.84 -22.58 -10.36
C PRO A 357 9.00 -23.56 -11.21
N THR A 358 7.75 -23.21 -11.49
CA THR A 358 6.86 -23.97 -12.37
C THR A 358 6.97 -23.47 -13.81
N SER A 359 6.80 -24.39 -14.77
CA SER A 359 6.70 -24.02 -16.18
C SER A 359 5.34 -23.39 -16.47
N ILE A 360 5.32 -22.41 -17.36
CA ILE A 360 4.08 -21.80 -17.85
C ILE A 360 3.14 -22.80 -18.53
N LEU A 361 3.68 -23.88 -19.08
CA LEU A 361 2.89 -24.98 -19.66
C LEU A 361 2.22 -25.82 -18.58
N ASP A 362 2.89 -26.07 -17.46
CA ASP A 362 2.30 -26.80 -16.33
C ASP A 362 1.16 -25.99 -15.71
N ASP A 363 1.34 -24.66 -15.59
CA ASP A 363 0.28 -23.73 -15.20
C ASP A 363 -0.93 -23.82 -16.16
N ALA A 364 -0.69 -23.90 -17.47
CA ALA A 364 -1.73 -24.05 -18.49
C ALA A 364 -2.48 -25.39 -18.37
N VAL A 365 -1.77 -26.49 -18.14
CA VAL A 365 -2.40 -27.80 -17.88
C VAL A 365 -3.26 -27.76 -16.62
N GLN A 366 -2.80 -27.10 -15.56
CA GLN A 366 -3.54 -26.98 -14.31
C GLN A 366 -4.80 -26.11 -14.45
N ALA A 367 -4.79 -25.11 -15.34
CA ALA A 367 -5.93 -24.20 -15.54
C ALA A 367 -7.23 -24.94 -15.89
N ARG A 368 -7.16 -26.00 -16.70
CA ARG A 368 -8.32 -26.80 -17.08
C ARG A 368 -9.08 -27.35 -15.88
N GLN A 369 -8.36 -27.79 -14.84
CA GLN A 369 -8.96 -28.36 -13.63
C GLN A 369 -9.69 -27.30 -12.79
N ASN A 370 -9.27 -26.04 -12.93
CA ASN A 370 -9.78 -24.90 -12.15
C ASN A 370 -10.74 -24.01 -12.96
N ALA A 371 -10.99 -24.35 -14.22
CA ALA A 371 -11.80 -23.55 -15.13
C ALA A 371 -13.25 -23.47 -14.68
N VAL A 372 -13.87 -22.32 -14.95
CA VAL A 372 -15.32 -22.16 -14.85
C VAL A 372 -15.99 -23.25 -15.69
N GLN A 373 -16.88 -24.01 -15.08
CA GLN A 373 -17.70 -25.00 -15.79
C GLN A 373 -18.83 -24.27 -16.51
N THR A 374 -18.79 -24.27 -17.83
CA THR A 374 -19.84 -23.69 -18.68
C THR A 374 -20.50 -24.80 -19.51
N ASN A 375 -21.78 -24.62 -19.85
CA ASN A 375 -22.47 -25.52 -20.79
C ASN A 375 -22.25 -25.12 -22.27
N SER A 376 -21.46 -24.07 -22.51
CA SER A 376 -21.20 -23.48 -23.83
C SER A 376 -19.73 -23.68 -24.18
N GLN A 377 -19.44 -24.05 -25.43
CA GLN A 377 -18.08 -24.17 -25.95
C GLN A 377 -17.45 -22.81 -26.28
N GLN A 378 -17.81 -21.73 -25.54
CA GLN A 378 -17.64 -20.31 -25.95
C GLN A 378 -16.47 -20.10 -26.91
N LEU A 379 -16.76 -19.57 -28.10
CA LEU A 379 -15.75 -19.24 -29.08
C LEU A 379 -15.20 -17.84 -28.80
N VAL A 380 -13.88 -17.72 -28.73
CA VAL A 380 -13.20 -16.42 -28.76
C VAL A 380 -12.34 -16.34 -30.02
N ARG A 381 -12.57 -15.29 -30.81
CA ARG A 381 -11.75 -14.96 -31.98
C ARG A 381 -10.56 -14.12 -31.53
N LEU A 382 -9.36 -14.68 -31.64
CA LEU A 382 -8.10 -14.04 -31.27
C LEU A 382 -7.46 -13.41 -32.51
N ILE A 383 -7.54 -12.09 -32.60
CA ILE A 383 -6.96 -11.32 -33.72
C ILE A 383 -5.56 -10.86 -33.33
N VAL A 384 -4.52 -11.38 -33.97
CA VAL A 384 -3.12 -10.98 -33.72
C VAL A 384 -2.68 -9.91 -34.72
N GLY A 385 -2.45 -8.70 -34.21
CA GLY A 385 -2.11 -7.52 -35.02
C GLY A 385 -3.32 -6.82 -35.66
N GLY A 386 -3.05 -5.84 -36.54
CA GLY A 386 -4.10 -5.04 -37.20
C GLY A 386 -4.66 -3.89 -36.36
N ASP A 387 -5.61 -3.16 -36.94
CA ASP A 387 -6.32 -2.04 -36.30
C ASP A 387 -7.47 -2.57 -35.43
N PRO A 388 -7.43 -2.40 -34.09
CA PRO A 388 -8.50 -2.89 -33.23
C PRO A 388 -9.87 -2.33 -33.57
N ALA A 389 -9.97 -1.11 -34.09
CA ALA A 389 -11.24 -0.45 -34.39
C ALA A 389 -12.10 -1.24 -35.40
N GLN A 390 -11.49 -2.10 -36.23
CA GLN A 390 -12.20 -2.93 -37.20
C GLN A 390 -12.94 -4.13 -36.57
N TYR A 391 -12.60 -4.50 -35.33
CA TYR A 391 -13.05 -5.73 -34.70
C TYR A 391 -13.84 -5.50 -33.40
N LEU A 392 -13.83 -4.28 -32.85
CA LEU A 392 -14.50 -3.97 -31.57
C LEU A 392 -16.03 -4.11 -31.61
N GLU A 393 -16.64 -4.09 -32.79
CA GLU A 393 -18.08 -4.36 -32.96
C GLU A 393 -18.43 -5.86 -32.91
N GLN A 394 -17.42 -6.75 -32.92
CA GLN A 394 -17.60 -8.20 -32.86
C GLN A 394 -17.46 -8.68 -31.40
N PRO A 395 -18.54 -9.13 -30.75
CA PRO A 395 -18.52 -9.47 -29.31
C PRO A 395 -17.62 -10.67 -28.98
N GLU A 396 -17.34 -11.54 -29.95
CA GLU A 396 -16.42 -12.67 -29.81
C GLU A 396 -14.95 -12.30 -30.04
N ALA A 397 -14.65 -11.12 -30.58
CA ALA A 397 -13.30 -10.73 -30.97
C ALA A 397 -12.49 -10.18 -29.80
N LEU A 398 -11.29 -10.71 -29.64
CA LEU A 398 -10.27 -10.25 -28.73
C LEU A 398 -9.01 -9.93 -29.53
N VAL A 399 -8.71 -8.64 -29.65
CA VAL A 399 -7.57 -8.15 -30.42
C VAL A 399 -6.31 -8.15 -29.55
N VAL A 400 -5.34 -8.97 -29.90
CA VAL A 400 -3.99 -8.95 -29.33
C VAL A 400 -3.15 -7.95 -30.10
N HIS A 401 -3.05 -6.74 -29.54
CA HIS A 401 -2.24 -5.67 -30.10
C HIS A 401 -0.78 -5.81 -29.62
N MET A 402 0.12 -6.03 -30.57
CA MET A 402 1.53 -6.31 -30.31
C MET A 402 2.48 -5.13 -30.58
N HIS A 403 1.95 -4.00 -31.07
CA HIS A 403 2.76 -2.80 -31.33
C HIS A 403 3.27 -2.16 -30.04
N SER A 404 4.40 -1.47 -30.13
CA SER A 404 5.04 -0.79 -29.01
C SER A 404 4.21 0.37 -28.45
N GLU A 405 3.37 0.98 -29.28
CA GLU A 405 2.46 2.04 -28.86
C GLU A 405 1.25 1.45 -28.13
N LYS A 406 0.96 1.99 -26.95
CA LYS A 406 -0.18 1.57 -26.14
C LYS A 406 -1.47 2.16 -26.73
N PRO A 407 -2.44 1.34 -27.16
CA PRO A 407 -3.74 1.84 -27.61
C PRO A 407 -4.52 2.44 -26.44
N ALA A 408 -5.55 3.22 -26.76
CA ALA A 408 -6.56 3.57 -25.77
C ALA A 408 -7.13 2.28 -25.15
N ALA A 409 -7.40 2.30 -23.84
CA ALA A 409 -7.98 1.15 -23.17
C ALA A 409 -9.40 0.94 -23.69
N ASP A 410 -9.69 -0.25 -24.21
CA ASP A 410 -10.99 -0.61 -24.76
C ASP A 410 -11.32 -2.07 -24.40
N PHE A 411 -12.61 -2.34 -24.20
CA PHE A 411 -13.18 -3.66 -23.90
C PHE A 411 -13.12 -4.53 -25.16
N GLY A 412 -11.95 -5.10 -25.43
CA GLY A 412 -11.71 -5.94 -26.62
C GLY A 412 -10.26 -5.92 -27.09
N VAL A 413 -9.42 -5.06 -26.52
CA VAL A 413 -8.00 -4.96 -26.88
C VAL A 413 -7.12 -5.41 -25.72
N LEU A 414 -6.36 -6.47 -25.95
CA LEU A 414 -5.24 -6.85 -25.11
C LEU A 414 -3.95 -6.28 -25.71
N TRP A 415 -3.39 -5.31 -25.01
CA TRP A 415 -2.10 -4.73 -25.39
C TRP A 415 -0.98 -5.33 -24.55
N ARG A 416 -0.05 -6.02 -25.22
CA ARG A 416 1.18 -6.51 -24.59
C ARG A 416 2.27 -6.69 -25.64
N PRO A 417 3.12 -5.67 -25.87
CA PRO A 417 4.20 -5.79 -26.84
C PRO A 417 5.20 -6.83 -26.35
N ALA A 418 5.53 -7.79 -27.21
CA ALA A 418 6.62 -8.73 -26.99
C ALA A 418 7.90 -8.19 -27.63
N ARG A 419 9.04 -8.33 -26.94
CA ARG A 419 10.35 -7.89 -27.46
C ARG A 419 11.06 -8.99 -28.23
N THR A 420 10.73 -10.24 -27.92
CA THR A 420 11.34 -11.43 -28.52
C THR A 420 10.28 -12.47 -28.89
N PRO A 421 10.57 -13.38 -29.83
CA PRO A 421 9.69 -14.50 -30.14
C PRO A 421 9.39 -15.40 -28.92
N VAL A 422 10.34 -15.53 -27.99
CA VAL A 422 10.13 -16.32 -26.75
C VAL A 422 9.07 -15.67 -25.87
N GLU A 423 9.19 -14.36 -25.64
CA GLU A 423 8.18 -13.59 -24.88
C GLU A 423 6.79 -13.66 -25.55
N ALA A 424 6.74 -13.64 -26.88
CA ALA A 424 5.48 -13.77 -27.62
C ALA A 424 4.84 -15.16 -27.43
N VAL A 425 5.63 -16.24 -27.46
CA VAL A 425 5.14 -17.60 -27.18
C VAL A 425 4.60 -17.69 -25.76
N GLU A 426 5.35 -17.21 -24.77
CA GLU A 426 4.90 -17.20 -23.36
C GLU A 426 3.60 -16.43 -23.19
N LEU A 427 3.50 -15.23 -23.78
CA LEU A 427 2.27 -14.45 -23.78
C LEU A 427 1.09 -15.23 -24.36
N GLY A 428 1.29 -15.94 -25.48
CA GLY A 428 0.26 -16.78 -26.08
C GLY A 428 -0.21 -17.88 -25.14
N VAL A 429 0.71 -18.54 -24.44
CA VAL A 429 0.35 -19.57 -23.44
C VAL A 429 -0.41 -18.95 -22.26
N GLU A 430 0.02 -17.79 -21.74
CA GLU A 430 -0.67 -17.10 -20.64
C GLU A 430 -2.09 -16.68 -21.04
N LEU A 431 -2.27 -16.16 -22.25
CA LEU A 431 -3.57 -15.72 -22.73
C LEU A 431 -4.53 -16.90 -22.89
N ALA A 432 -4.07 -17.98 -23.53
CA ALA A 432 -4.83 -19.21 -23.67
C ALA A 432 -5.27 -19.76 -22.29
N ARG A 433 -4.35 -19.79 -21.33
CA ARG A 433 -4.61 -20.21 -19.96
C ARG A 433 -5.67 -19.34 -19.27
N ASP A 434 -5.52 -18.02 -19.35
CA ASP A 434 -6.41 -17.09 -18.66
C ASP A 434 -7.83 -17.13 -19.27
N LEU A 435 -7.96 -17.31 -20.60
CA LEU A 435 -9.25 -17.52 -21.28
C LEU A 435 -9.87 -18.88 -20.92
N ALA A 436 -9.08 -19.96 -20.88
CA ALA A 436 -9.56 -21.27 -20.46
C ALA A 436 -10.11 -21.23 -19.03
N LEU A 437 -9.47 -20.49 -18.11
CA LEU A 437 -9.99 -20.28 -16.75
C LEU A 437 -11.38 -19.62 -16.73
N GLN A 438 -11.71 -18.79 -17.72
CA GLN A 438 -13.03 -18.16 -17.85
C GLN A 438 -14.08 -19.10 -18.49
N GLY A 439 -13.70 -20.33 -18.86
CA GLY A 439 -14.61 -21.32 -19.44
C GLY A 439 -14.71 -21.26 -20.97
N VAL A 440 -13.75 -20.62 -21.65
CA VAL A 440 -13.66 -20.61 -23.12
C VAL A 440 -13.24 -21.99 -23.62
N GLY A 441 -14.03 -22.58 -24.52
CA GLY A 441 -13.84 -23.95 -25.02
C GLY A 441 -13.20 -24.02 -26.41
N GLU A 442 -13.26 -22.93 -27.16
CA GLU A 442 -12.82 -22.88 -28.55
C GLU A 442 -12.14 -21.54 -28.88
N PHE A 443 -11.04 -21.60 -29.64
CA PHE A 443 -10.32 -20.43 -30.15
C PHE A 443 -10.29 -20.41 -31.68
N ASP A 444 -10.63 -19.27 -32.28
CA ASP A 444 -10.41 -18.94 -33.69
C ASP A 444 -9.24 -17.96 -33.77
N ILE A 445 -8.05 -18.44 -34.16
CA ILE A 445 -6.81 -17.65 -34.11
C ILE A 445 -6.48 -17.09 -35.50
N GLN A 446 -6.59 -15.78 -35.66
CA GLN A 446 -6.36 -15.10 -36.94
C GLN A 446 -5.15 -14.17 -36.84
N ILE A 447 -4.19 -14.36 -37.75
CA ILE A 447 -3.02 -13.48 -37.88
C ILE A 447 -3.32 -12.48 -38.99
N VAL A 448 -3.62 -11.23 -38.61
CA VAL A 448 -3.93 -10.16 -39.57
C VAL A 448 -2.65 -9.49 -40.05
N GLU A 449 -1.70 -9.27 -39.16
CA GLU A 449 -0.41 -8.65 -39.48
C GLU A 449 0.72 -9.66 -39.29
N ARG A 450 1.32 -10.11 -40.40
CA ARG A 450 2.39 -11.12 -40.36
C ARG A 450 3.71 -10.52 -39.90
N SER A 451 4.25 -11.09 -38.83
CA SER A 451 5.58 -10.81 -38.31
C SER A 451 6.09 -12.02 -37.53
N GLU A 452 7.41 -12.08 -37.28
CA GLU A 452 7.99 -13.16 -36.48
C GLU A 452 7.36 -13.24 -35.07
N LEU A 453 7.04 -12.07 -34.47
CA LEU A 453 6.38 -11.98 -33.18
C LEU A 453 4.93 -12.45 -33.23
N ALA A 454 4.18 -12.08 -34.27
CA ALA A 454 2.79 -12.52 -34.45
C ALA A 454 2.71 -14.04 -34.67
N ASP A 455 3.62 -14.60 -35.47
CA ASP A 455 3.71 -16.04 -35.67
C ASP A 455 4.07 -16.77 -34.37
N ALA A 456 4.97 -16.19 -33.57
CA ALA A 456 5.35 -16.72 -32.26
C ALA A 456 4.20 -16.66 -31.24
N MET A 457 3.46 -15.55 -31.19
CA MET A 457 2.26 -15.40 -30.37
C MET A 457 1.20 -16.45 -30.73
N ALA A 458 0.93 -16.62 -32.03
CA ALA A 458 -0.02 -17.62 -32.51
C ALA A 458 0.42 -19.05 -32.19
N ARG A 459 1.73 -19.36 -32.24
CA ARG A 459 2.25 -20.65 -31.75
C ARG A 459 1.99 -20.83 -30.24
N GLY A 460 2.28 -19.81 -29.44
CA GLY A 460 2.01 -19.82 -28.00
C GLY A 460 0.55 -20.07 -27.66
N LEU A 461 -0.37 -19.38 -28.36
CA LEU A 461 -1.81 -19.57 -28.24
C LEU A 461 -2.23 -21.01 -28.52
N ARG A 462 -1.76 -21.60 -29.63
CA ARG A 462 -2.08 -23.00 -29.99
C ARG A 462 -1.55 -23.99 -28.97
N VAL A 463 -0.31 -23.80 -28.51
CA VAL A 463 0.30 -24.67 -27.49
C VAL A 463 -0.47 -24.56 -26.16
N GLY A 464 -0.78 -23.34 -25.72
CA GLY A 464 -1.54 -23.10 -24.51
C GLY A 464 -2.96 -23.65 -24.59
N ALA A 465 -3.64 -23.50 -25.73
CA ALA A 465 -4.97 -24.06 -25.98
C ALA A 465 -4.95 -25.58 -25.82
N SER A 466 -4.00 -26.25 -26.50
CA SER A 466 -3.81 -27.69 -26.39
C SER A 466 -3.55 -28.14 -24.94
N ALA A 467 -2.67 -27.44 -24.22
CA ALA A 467 -2.39 -27.71 -22.81
C ALA A 467 -3.62 -27.57 -21.91
N CYS A 468 -4.49 -26.59 -22.20
CA CYS A 468 -5.75 -26.36 -21.49
C CYS A 468 -6.88 -27.30 -21.94
N GLY A 469 -6.69 -28.10 -23.00
CA GLY A 469 -7.75 -28.90 -23.61
C GLY A 469 -8.81 -28.07 -24.35
N VAL A 470 -8.44 -26.88 -24.80
CA VAL A 470 -9.25 -25.97 -25.64
C VAL A 470 -9.03 -26.32 -27.10
N THR A 471 -10.09 -26.32 -27.89
CA THR A 471 -10.02 -26.63 -29.34
C THR A 471 -9.62 -25.38 -30.11
N THR A 472 -8.74 -25.51 -31.11
CA THR A 472 -8.41 -24.43 -32.03
C THR A 472 -9.00 -24.73 -33.41
N VAL A 473 -9.73 -23.77 -33.97
CA VAL A 473 -10.19 -23.80 -35.36
C VAL A 473 -9.30 -22.91 -36.23
N GLU A 474 -9.13 -23.29 -37.49
CA GLU A 474 -8.30 -22.59 -38.48
C GLU A 474 -9.13 -21.74 -39.44
#